data_AF-A0AA36GKV3-F1
#
_entry.id   AF-A0AA36GKV3-F1
#
_cell.length_a   1.000
_cell.length_b   1.000
_cell.length_c   1.000
_cell.angle_alpha   90.00
_cell.angle_beta   90.00
_cell.angle_gamma   90.00
#
_symmetry.space_group_name_H-M   'P 1'
#
loop_
_entity.id
_entity.type
_entity.pdbx_description
1 polymer ?
#
loop_
_entity_poly.entity_id
_entity_poly.type
_entity_poly.pdbx_seq_one_letter_code
_entity_poly.pdbx_strand_id
1 'polypeptide(L)'
;MVYSRTVDQVGADTVRIDSTGHEKSNFTVVLSVTAAGEKLRPMIIFKKKRIPKDNFPPEVVVRANDKGWMNHELMRTWLHEVWNKRKCYVNDPSQSLLILDSARCHLTEDVRELFKEH
;
A
#
# COMPACT_ATOMS: atom_id res chain seq x y z
N MET A 1 12.75 23.76 -10.58
CA MET A 1 13.74 23.03 -11.40
C MET A 1 14.51 22.15 -10.43
N VAL A 2 14.41 20.83 -10.55
CA VAL A 2 15.13 19.90 -9.67
C VAL A 2 16.50 19.71 -10.31
N TYR A 3 17.56 20.24 -9.71
CA TYR A 3 18.91 20.02 -10.22
C TYR A 3 19.31 18.58 -9.88
N SER A 4 19.67 17.78 -10.89
CA SER A 4 20.14 16.39 -10.71
C SER A 4 21.55 16.31 -10.10
N ARG A 5 22.19 17.47 -9.87
CA ARG A 5 23.54 17.59 -9.35
C ARG A 5 23.62 18.78 -8.41
N THR A 6 24.07 18.54 -7.19
CA THR A 6 24.49 19.58 -6.25
C THR A 6 25.99 19.81 -6.40
N VAL A 7 26.42 21.07 -6.50
CA VAL A 7 27.84 21.46 -6.56
C VAL A 7 28.12 22.38 -5.38
N ASP A 8 29.15 22.07 -4.61
CA ASP A 8 29.58 22.87 -3.46
C ASP A 8 31.11 22.93 -3.40
N GLN A 9 31.64 23.80 -2.53
CA GLN A 9 33.07 23.94 -2.32
C GLN A 9 33.66 22.69 -1.68
N VAL A 10 34.82 22.25 -2.18
CA VAL A 10 35.59 21.13 -1.59
C VAL A 10 35.97 21.49 -0.16
N GLY A 11 35.59 20.63 0.81
CA GLY A 11 35.82 20.85 2.24
C GLY A 11 34.63 21.45 2.99
N ALA A 12 33.46 21.61 2.36
CA ALA A 12 32.25 22.03 3.06
C ALA A 12 31.73 20.96 4.03
N ASP A 13 31.44 21.37 5.28
CA ASP A 13 30.86 20.50 6.32
C ASP A 13 29.39 20.15 6.06
N THR A 14 28.69 20.92 5.22
CA THR A 14 27.27 20.71 4.91
C THR A 14 26.98 21.15 3.49
N VAL A 15 26.44 20.23 2.68
CA VAL A 15 26.01 20.48 1.30
C VAL A 15 24.49 20.54 1.27
N ARG A 16 23.92 21.66 0.82
CA ARG A 16 22.45 21.83 0.71
C ARG A 16 21.92 21.12 -0.52
N ILE A 17 20.99 20.19 -0.33
CA ILE A 17 20.29 19.51 -1.42
C ILE A 17 18.93 20.19 -1.61
N ASP A 18 18.71 20.79 -2.79
CA ASP A 18 17.40 21.32 -3.14
C ASP A 18 16.43 20.17 -3.38
N SER A 19 15.41 20.05 -2.51
CA SER A 19 14.32 19.11 -2.70
C SER A 19 13.29 19.66 -3.68
N THR A 20 12.39 18.80 -4.17
CA THR A 20 11.29 19.20 -5.05
C THR A 20 10.15 19.93 -4.31
N GLY A 21 10.27 20.15 -2.99
CA GLY A 21 9.19 20.66 -2.14
C GLY A 21 8.05 19.66 -1.90
N HIS A 22 8.22 18.41 -2.35
CA HIS A 22 7.22 17.34 -2.21
C HIS A 22 7.58 16.30 -1.14
N GLU A 23 8.49 16.61 -0.22
CA GLU A 23 8.89 15.68 0.85
C GLU A 23 7.73 15.19 1.72
N LYS A 24 6.62 15.95 1.78
CA LYS A 24 5.38 15.55 2.47
C LYS A 24 4.34 14.88 1.57
N SER A 25 4.60 14.81 0.27
CA SER A 25 3.71 14.16 -0.70
C SER A 25 4.00 12.66 -0.68
N ASN A 26 3.10 11.89 -0.07
CA ASN A 26 3.21 10.45 -0.01
C ASN A 26 1.87 9.77 -0.27
N PHE A 27 1.96 8.48 -0.58
CA PHE A 27 0.85 7.54 -0.62
C PHE A 27 1.36 6.19 -0.11
N THR A 28 0.45 5.35 0.37
CA THR A 28 0.78 4.01 0.84
C THR A 28 0.52 3.01 -0.28
N VAL A 29 1.37 2.00 -0.39
CA VAL A 29 1.16 0.86 -1.29
C VAL A 29 1.16 -0.43 -0.49
N VAL A 30 0.13 -1.25 -0.69
CA VAL A 30 0.00 -2.57 -0.10
C VAL A 30 0.39 -3.58 -1.16
N LEU A 31 1.43 -4.35 -0.86
CA LEU A 31 1.99 -5.35 -1.76
C LEU A 31 1.88 -6.73 -1.11
N SER A 32 1.60 -7.74 -1.92
CA SER A 32 1.55 -9.12 -1.49
C SER A 32 2.02 -10.06 -2.58
N VAL A 33 2.58 -11.17 -2.15
CA VAL A 33 3.12 -12.22 -3.01
C VAL A 33 2.70 -13.58 -2.45
N THR A 34 2.42 -14.53 -3.33
CA THR A 34 2.16 -15.92 -2.92
C THR A 34 3.47 -16.68 -2.74
N ALA A 35 3.42 -17.81 -2.03
CA ALA A 35 4.57 -18.70 -1.90
C ALA A 35 5.08 -19.25 -3.25
N ALA A 36 4.20 -19.30 -4.27
CA ALA A 36 4.55 -19.66 -5.64
C ALA A 36 5.25 -18.52 -6.42
N GLY A 37 5.47 -17.36 -5.79
CA GLY A 37 6.12 -16.20 -6.40
C GLY A 37 5.18 -15.32 -7.23
N GLU A 38 3.87 -15.55 -7.19
CA GLU A 38 2.91 -14.70 -7.90
C GLU A 38 2.70 -13.39 -7.13
N LYS A 39 2.95 -12.27 -7.80
CA LYS A 39 2.64 -10.93 -7.28
C LYS A 39 1.15 -10.68 -7.43
N LEU A 40 0.49 -10.31 -6.33
CA LEU A 40 -0.91 -9.92 -6.38
C LEU A 40 -1.04 -8.45 -6.79
N ARG A 41 -2.26 -8.06 -7.16
CA ARG A 41 -2.58 -6.67 -7.52
C ARG A 41 -2.19 -5.72 -6.38
N PRO A 42 -1.39 -4.68 -6.63
CA PRO A 42 -1.08 -3.71 -5.60
C PRO A 42 -2.34 -2.90 -5.25
N MET A 43 -2.48 -2.53 -3.97
CA MET A 43 -3.44 -1.51 -3.56
C MET A 43 -2.72 -0.21 -3.24
N ILE A 44 -3.15 0.90 -3.84
CA ILE A 44 -2.65 2.24 -3.55
C ILE A 44 -3.66 2.95 -2.66
N ILE A 45 -3.18 3.57 -1.58
CA ILE A 45 -3.97 4.37 -0.64
C ILE A 45 -3.44 5.81 -0.65
N PHE A 46 -4.20 6.71 -1.25
CA PHE A 46 -3.90 8.14 -1.22
C PHE A 46 -4.35 8.77 0.11
N LYS A 47 -3.52 9.67 0.66
CA LYS A 47 -3.89 10.53 1.79
C LYS A 47 -4.80 11.69 1.35
N LYS A 48 -6.06 11.37 1.03
CA LYS A 48 -7.07 12.31 0.49
C LYS A 48 -8.49 11.86 0.88
N LYS A 49 -9.43 12.82 0.94
CA LYS A 49 -10.87 12.55 1.14
C LYS A 49 -11.53 11.78 -0.01
N ARG A 50 -10.98 11.92 -1.21
CA ARG A 50 -11.53 11.35 -2.45
C ARG A 50 -10.41 10.75 -3.28
N ILE A 51 -10.74 9.69 -3.99
CA ILE A 51 -9.86 9.08 -4.97
C ILE A 51 -9.60 10.11 -6.08
N PRO A 52 -8.34 10.39 -6.45
CA PRO A 52 -8.03 11.25 -7.59
C PRO A 52 -8.70 10.74 -8.86
N LYS A 53 -9.20 11.64 -9.71
CA LYS A 53 -9.67 11.28 -11.05
C LYS A 53 -8.47 11.28 -11.98
N ASP A 54 -7.94 10.12 -12.26
CA ASP A 54 -6.78 9.92 -13.14
C ASP A 54 -6.88 8.57 -13.85
N ASN A 55 -6.06 8.37 -14.88
CA ASN A 55 -5.99 7.14 -15.63
C ASN A 55 -5.01 6.15 -14.95
N PHE A 56 -5.51 5.45 -13.94
CA PHE A 56 -4.72 4.42 -13.25
C PHE A 56 -4.70 3.10 -14.04
N PRO A 57 -3.60 2.32 -13.99
CA PRO A 57 -3.58 1.01 -14.60
C PRO A 57 -4.67 0.10 -14.00
N PRO A 58 -5.38 -0.71 -14.81
CA PRO A 58 -6.49 -1.56 -14.35
C PRO A 58 -6.06 -2.65 -13.36
N GLU A 59 -4.76 -2.96 -13.30
CA GLU A 59 -4.16 -3.95 -12.41
C GLU A 59 -3.99 -3.42 -10.97
N VAL A 60 -4.27 -2.15 -10.72
CA VAL A 60 -4.09 -1.51 -9.41
C VAL A 60 -5.43 -1.22 -8.75
N VAL A 61 -5.55 -1.58 -7.48
CA VAL A 61 -6.70 -1.17 -6.67
C VAL A 61 -6.41 0.19 -6.06
N VAL A 62 -7.14 1.23 -6.47
CA VAL A 62 -6.93 2.58 -5.95
C VAL A 62 -7.98 2.92 -4.89
N ARG A 63 -7.52 3.38 -3.73
CA ARG A 63 -8.33 3.87 -2.62
C ARG A 63 -7.76 5.16 -2.05
N ALA A 64 -8.57 5.85 -1.25
CA ALA A 64 -8.16 7.07 -0.57
C ALA A 64 -8.85 7.17 0.78
N ASN A 65 -8.12 7.66 1.78
CA ASN A 65 -8.70 8.10 3.05
C ASN A 65 -7.88 9.27 3.63
N ASP A 66 -8.41 9.94 4.65
CA ASP A 66 -7.81 11.15 5.24
C ASP A 66 -6.43 10.91 5.86
N LYS A 67 -6.16 9.68 6.29
CA LYS A 67 -4.91 9.30 6.97
C LYS A 67 -3.84 8.83 5.99
N GLY A 68 -4.23 8.31 4.83
CA GLY A 68 -3.40 7.69 3.81
C GLY A 68 -2.93 6.28 4.12
N TRP A 69 -3.39 5.68 5.23
CA TRP A 69 -2.88 4.40 5.74
C TRP A 69 -4.01 3.35 5.82
N MET A 70 -3.63 2.08 5.94
CA MET A 70 -4.56 0.96 6.05
C MET A 70 -5.48 1.08 7.28
N ASN A 71 -6.75 0.71 7.13
CA ASN A 71 -7.75 0.60 8.20
C ASN A 71 -8.63 -0.65 7.96
N HIS A 72 -9.57 -0.94 8.86
CA HIS A 72 -10.44 -2.12 8.73
C HIS A 72 -11.21 -2.17 7.40
N GLU A 73 -11.82 -1.06 6.97
CA GLU A 73 -12.60 -1.00 5.71
C GLU A 73 -11.73 -1.27 4.48
N LEU A 74 -10.51 -0.72 4.48
CA LEU A 74 -9.54 -0.95 3.41
C LEU A 74 -8.98 -2.39 3.45
N MET A 75 -8.84 -3.00 4.63
CA MET A 75 -8.49 -4.42 4.76
C MET A 75 -9.57 -5.32 4.16
N ARG A 76 -10.85 -5.05 4.44
CA ARG A 76 -11.99 -5.76 3.82
C ARG A 76 -11.96 -5.61 2.30
N THR A 77 -11.77 -4.39 1.83
CA THR A 77 -11.63 -4.13 0.39
C THR A 77 -10.46 -4.90 -0.21
N TRP A 78 -9.31 -4.92 0.45
CA TRP A 78 -8.11 -5.61 -0.02
C TRP A 78 -8.32 -7.12 -0.07
N LEU A 79 -9.02 -7.70 0.90
CA LEU A 79 -9.39 -9.12 0.85
C LEU A 79 -10.26 -9.44 -0.37
N HIS A 80 -11.33 -8.67 -0.60
CA HIS A 80 -12.24 -8.95 -1.72
C HIS A 80 -11.62 -8.69 -3.10
N GLU A 81 -10.85 -7.61 -3.25
CA GLU A 81 -10.33 -7.20 -4.55
C GLU A 81 -8.94 -7.74 -4.85
N VAL A 82 -8.12 -8.04 -3.85
CA VAL A 82 -6.76 -8.54 -4.06
C VAL A 82 -6.65 -9.99 -3.65
N TRP A 83 -6.89 -10.31 -2.37
CA TRP A 83 -6.67 -11.66 -1.85
C TRP A 83 -7.54 -12.70 -2.54
N ASN A 84 -8.85 -12.51 -2.57
CA ASN A 84 -9.82 -13.49 -3.11
C ASN A 84 -9.85 -13.54 -4.64
N LYS A 85 -9.10 -12.66 -5.30
CA LYS A 85 -8.92 -12.63 -6.76
C LYS A 85 -7.61 -13.27 -7.20
N ARG A 86 -6.80 -13.78 -6.27
CA ARG A 86 -5.57 -14.54 -6.59
C ARG A 86 -5.90 -15.81 -7.37
N LYS A 87 -4.95 -16.30 -8.16
CA LYS A 87 -5.10 -17.59 -8.83
C LYS A 87 -5.18 -18.72 -7.81
N CYS A 88 -5.91 -19.77 -8.16
CA CYS A 88 -6.12 -20.93 -7.28
C CYS A 88 -6.74 -20.57 -5.91
N TYR A 89 -7.54 -19.49 -5.86
CA TYR A 89 -8.31 -19.19 -4.66
C TYR A 89 -9.25 -20.35 -4.32
N VAL A 90 -9.14 -20.85 -3.10
CA VAL A 90 -10.07 -21.82 -2.50
C VAL A 90 -10.81 -21.10 -1.39
N ASN A 91 -12.13 -21.18 -1.40
CA ASN A 91 -12.99 -20.61 -0.36
C ASN A 91 -13.07 -21.55 0.88
N ASP A 92 -11.89 -21.99 1.33
CA ASP A 92 -11.69 -22.75 2.55
C ASP A 92 -10.50 -22.11 3.28
N PRO A 93 -10.75 -21.39 4.39
CA PRO A 93 -9.70 -20.72 5.15
C PRO A 93 -8.61 -21.67 5.65
N SER A 94 -8.93 -22.96 5.85
CA SER A 94 -7.95 -23.96 6.30
C SER A 94 -6.86 -24.28 5.25
N GLN A 95 -7.12 -23.93 3.98
CA GLN A 95 -6.23 -24.20 2.85
C GLN A 95 -5.35 -22.99 2.49
N SER A 96 -5.44 -21.89 3.24
CA SER A 96 -4.70 -20.66 2.94
C SER A 96 -4.02 -20.09 4.17
N LEU A 97 -2.78 -19.62 4.00
CA LEU A 97 -2.04 -18.90 5.03
C LEU A 97 -1.74 -17.49 4.55
N LEU A 98 -2.16 -16.49 5.34
CA LEU A 98 -1.82 -15.09 5.15
C LEU A 98 -0.89 -14.65 6.27
N ILE A 99 0.29 -14.14 5.90
CA ILE A 99 1.28 -13.61 6.84
C ILE A 99 1.35 -12.10 6.64
N LEU A 100 1.08 -11.35 7.71
CA LEU A 100 1.17 -9.89 7.77
C LEU A 100 2.08 -9.50 8.93
N ASP A 101 2.61 -8.27 8.89
CA ASP A 101 3.31 -7.70 10.03
C ASP A 101 2.32 -7.37 11.18
N SER A 102 2.86 -7.07 12.36
CA SER A 102 2.08 -6.72 13.55
C SER A 102 1.60 -5.26 13.57
N ALA A 103 1.35 -4.66 12.40
CA ALA A 103 0.80 -3.31 12.34
C ALA A 103 -0.57 -3.26 13.04
N ARG A 104 -0.84 -2.19 13.79
CA ARG A 104 -2.07 -2.11 14.63
C ARG A 104 -3.36 -2.28 13.82
N CYS A 105 -3.37 -1.82 12.56
CA CYS A 105 -4.50 -1.96 11.66
C CYS A 105 -4.79 -3.42 11.24
N HIS A 106 -3.82 -4.33 11.34
CA HIS A 106 -4.00 -5.76 11.05
C HIS A 106 -4.46 -6.56 12.27
N LEU A 107 -4.33 -5.98 13.47
CA LEU A 107 -4.57 -6.67 14.75
C LEU A 107 -5.92 -6.32 15.39
N THR A 108 -6.72 -5.45 14.77
CA THR A 108 -8.04 -5.08 15.29
C THR A 108 -9.00 -6.26 15.26
N GLU A 109 -9.95 -6.33 16.19
CA GLU A 109 -10.90 -7.45 16.25
C GLU A 109 -11.72 -7.56 14.96
N ASP A 110 -12.20 -6.43 14.43
CA ASP A 110 -12.94 -6.39 13.16
C ASP A 110 -12.15 -7.04 11.99
N VAL A 111 -10.81 -6.91 11.98
CA VAL A 111 -9.96 -7.51 10.94
C VAL A 111 -9.76 -9.00 11.20
N ARG A 112 -9.67 -9.42 12.47
CA ARG A 112 -9.59 -10.83 12.85
C ARG A 112 -10.87 -11.58 12.52
N GLU A 113 -12.03 -10.98 12.80
CA GLU A 113 -13.33 -11.53 12.44
C GLU A 113 -13.48 -11.65 10.93
N LEU A 114 -13.11 -10.60 10.20
CA LEU A 114 -13.10 -10.58 8.75
C LEU A 114 -12.27 -11.72 8.12
N PHE A 115 -11.14 -12.11 8.73
CA PHE A 115 -10.33 -13.25 8.27
C PHE A 115 -10.91 -14.63 8.64
N LYS A 116 -11.85 -14.71 9.59
CA LYS A 116 -12.57 -15.97 9.87
C LYS A 116 -13.69 -16.22 8.85
N GLU A 117 -14.18 -15.16 8.21
CA GLU A 117 -15.25 -15.20 7.21
C GLU A 117 -14.77 -15.57 5.79
N HIS A 118 -13.46 -15.48 5.50
CA HIS A 118 -12.86 -15.56 4.16
C HIS A 118 -11.68 -16.53 4.07
#